data_AF-A0A7W7PH59-F1
#
_entry.id   AF-A0A7W7PH59-F1
#
_cell.length_a   1.000
_cell.length_b   1.000
_cell.length_c   1.000
_cell.angle_alpha   90.00
_cell.angle_beta   90.00
_cell.angle_gamma   90.00
#
_symmetry.space_group_name_H-M   'P 1'
#
loop_
_entity.id
_entity.type
_entity.pdbx_description
1 polymer ?
#
loop_
_entity_poly.entity_id
_entity_poly.type
_entity_poly.pdbx_seq_one_letter_code
_entity_poly.pdbx_strand_id
1 'polypeptide(L)'
;MQEPQTALDLTVNGTRHTGRDVPGDMSLVHFLHEDLGLTGTKIGCSIGECRACTVAVRPHPGAALVTRQSCMTSMRHVRGWDVVTVEGLATGDTLHPVQEAFLERDAFQCGYCAPGFAMAGRVAVEHAAGERDERGVEALVDAVLGPHVCRCTGYNRYREAIIAVASAATDERPAEPAPEPSPMPETRPPARTVTARLSAEESDALGYTPLFDDPTLELVRLLRDGAEIEHSLLVQYLYAAFSVEVPRYTRLAGWPSHRYGGRPLHLMGVAIEEMTHLDIVNGLLVALGSAPHLGRQQFPYEKDIYPFDFVLEPLSLKSLAKYVYVEASPEAVDPDRPHTPEDRAFIERLYEVLGAGAQPRPNQVGSLYRKVGRVLALLEKREPDRLDYPTWQARLDVLREEGESEHFALFRALFEGTHPALLGAHRVWDPESPDHPVIRLHHATGLPPSGEPVRDETVPALRHLANLHYWAVCMLLDQSYRRGGQFHSAARRHMTGPLRSLGTALAHLGEGVPFDAFVAGYAPGRDERENLLLSRSMVSQTAIAQERYARHLPPDYAHTCAWETLWELSLLE
;
A
#
# COMPACT_ATOMS: atom_id res chain seq x y z
N MET A 1 20.90 -29.17 18.76
CA MET A 1 19.97 -29.59 19.82
C MET A 1 18.66 -29.91 19.13
N GLN A 2 18.18 -31.15 19.17
CA GLN A 2 17.01 -31.57 18.38
C GLN A 2 15.73 -30.98 19.01
N GLU A 3 14.89 -30.31 18.21
CA GLU A 3 13.66 -29.69 18.72
C GLU A 3 12.73 -30.74 19.33
N PRO A 4 12.18 -30.52 20.54
CA PRO A 4 11.36 -31.51 21.20
C PRO A 4 10.05 -31.71 20.44
N GLN A 5 9.84 -32.92 19.93
CA GLN A 5 8.66 -33.31 19.16
C GLN A 5 7.44 -33.62 20.05
N THR A 6 6.25 -33.56 19.47
CA THR A 6 5.00 -34.06 20.07
C THR A 6 4.19 -34.84 19.05
N ALA A 7 3.56 -35.93 19.48
CA ALA A 7 2.63 -36.69 18.64
C ALA A 7 1.40 -35.85 18.31
N LEU A 8 1.09 -35.75 17.02
CA LEU A 8 -0.09 -35.09 16.50
C LEU A 8 -1.35 -35.87 16.89
N ASP A 9 -2.32 -35.19 17.50
CA ASP A 9 -3.65 -35.73 17.82
C ASP A 9 -4.62 -34.56 18.04
N LEU A 10 -5.29 -34.12 16.98
CA LEU A 10 -6.34 -33.11 17.02
C LEU A 10 -7.30 -33.31 15.85
N THR A 11 -8.49 -32.73 15.94
CA THR A 11 -9.43 -32.62 14.82
C THR A 11 -9.40 -31.19 14.30
N VAL A 12 -9.27 -31.01 12.99
CA VAL A 12 -9.35 -29.69 12.34
C VAL A 12 -10.45 -29.74 11.29
N ASN A 13 -11.46 -28.86 11.41
CA ASN A 13 -12.61 -28.79 10.52
C ASN A 13 -13.27 -30.18 10.30
N GLY A 14 -13.42 -30.96 11.37
CA GLY A 14 -13.99 -32.32 11.32
C GLY A 14 -13.04 -33.42 10.83
N THR A 15 -11.84 -33.09 10.35
CA THR A 15 -10.84 -34.08 9.92
C THR A 15 -9.88 -34.39 11.06
N ARG A 16 -9.75 -35.67 11.44
CA ARG A 16 -8.83 -36.10 12.49
C ARG A 16 -7.40 -36.22 11.96
N HIS A 17 -6.45 -35.57 12.62
CA HIS A 17 -5.04 -35.61 12.31
C HIS A 17 -4.26 -36.33 13.42
N THR A 18 -3.71 -37.51 13.09
CA THR A 18 -2.91 -38.35 14.01
C THR A 18 -1.73 -39.02 13.29
N GLY A 19 -0.83 -39.63 14.07
CA GLY A 19 0.10 -40.65 13.54
C GLY A 19 1.45 -40.16 13.04
N ARG A 20 1.77 -38.87 13.19
CA ARG A 20 3.12 -38.32 13.00
C ARG A 20 3.50 -37.36 14.13
N ASP A 21 4.79 -37.18 14.32
CA ASP A 21 5.34 -36.19 15.24
C ASP A 21 5.51 -34.83 14.55
N VAL A 22 5.29 -33.75 15.30
CA VAL A 22 5.54 -32.36 14.88
C VAL A 22 6.37 -31.63 15.95
N PRO A 23 7.14 -30.58 15.59
CA PRO A 23 7.81 -29.74 16.58
C PRO A 23 6.81 -29.19 17.59
N GLY A 24 7.03 -29.43 18.89
CA GLY A 24 6.02 -29.11 19.88
C GLY A 24 5.81 -27.61 20.12
N ASP A 25 6.86 -26.81 19.93
CA ASP A 25 6.85 -25.35 20.00
C ASP A 25 6.32 -24.67 18.74
N MET A 26 6.08 -25.43 17.66
CA MET A 26 5.32 -24.94 16.51
C MET A 26 3.97 -24.37 16.97
N SER A 27 3.62 -23.19 16.46
CA SER A 27 2.31 -22.60 16.71
C SER A 27 1.23 -23.30 15.90
N LEU A 28 0.01 -23.35 16.43
CA LEU A 28 -1.14 -23.93 15.76
C LEU A 28 -1.38 -23.25 14.41
N VAL A 29 -1.19 -21.93 14.31
CA VAL A 29 -1.37 -21.23 13.03
C VAL A 29 -0.36 -21.67 11.97
N HIS A 30 0.89 -21.94 12.37
CA HIS A 30 1.92 -22.43 11.45
C HIS A 30 1.60 -23.84 10.97
N PHE A 31 1.15 -24.73 11.86
CA PHE A 31 0.66 -26.05 11.47
C PHE A 31 -0.55 -25.95 10.51
N LEU A 32 -1.51 -25.06 10.79
CA LEU A 32 -2.66 -24.86 9.90
C LEU A 32 -2.21 -24.39 8.50
N HIS A 33 -1.24 -23.48 8.42
CA HIS A 33 -0.78 -22.90 7.15
C HIS A 33 0.13 -23.84 6.38
N GLU A 34 1.24 -24.26 6.98
CA GLU A 34 2.31 -24.95 6.27
C GLU A 34 2.02 -26.44 6.08
N ASP A 35 1.44 -27.08 7.11
CA ASP A 35 1.17 -28.51 7.05
C ASP A 35 -0.19 -28.83 6.43
N LEU A 36 -1.21 -28.00 6.67
CA LEU A 36 -2.58 -28.25 6.18
C LEU A 36 -3.01 -27.35 5.02
N GLY A 37 -2.27 -26.28 4.70
CA GLY A 37 -2.63 -25.34 3.62
C GLY A 37 -3.82 -24.43 3.95
N LEU A 38 -4.27 -24.39 5.21
CA LEU A 38 -5.42 -23.61 5.69
C LEU A 38 -5.00 -22.18 6.07
N THR A 39 -4.88 -21.32 5.04
CA THR A 39 -4.34 -19.95 5.15
C THR A 39 -5.37 -18.87 5.45
N GLY A 40 -6.63 -19.25 5.66
CA GLY A 40 -7.74 -18.34 5.96
C GLY A 40 -7.59 -17.67 7.32
N THR A 41 -7.08 -18.39 8.32
CA THR A 41 -6.74 -17.84 9.64
C THR A 41 -5.55 -16.88 9.50
N LYS A 42 -5.68 -15.59 9.84
CA LYS A 42 -4.64 -14.59 9.51
C LYS A 42 -3.65 -14.33 10.64
N ILE A 43 -2.39 -14.04 10.27
CA ILE A 43 -1.32 -13.71 11.22
C ILE A 43 -1.02 -12.22 11.12
N GLY A 44 -1.58 -11.43 12.05
CA GLY A 44 -1.38 -9.98 12.08
C GLY A 44 -0.16 -9.54 12.90
N CYS A 45 -0.22 -9.74 14.22
CA CYS A 45 0.82 -9.27 15.16
C CYS A 45 1.76 -10.38 15.66
N SER A 46 1.40 -11.65 15.50
CA SER A 46 2.12 -12.83 16.04
C SER A 46 2.36 -12.89 17.56
N ILE A 47 1.90 -11.89 18.32
CA ILE A 47 2.03 -11.80 19.79
C ILE A 47 0.70 -11.92 20.54
N GLY A 48 -0.38 -12.35 19.87
CA GLY A 48 -1.70 -12.59 20.52
C GLY A 48 -2.63 -11.38 20.69
N GLU A 49 -2.16 -10.16 20.43
CA GLU A 49 -2.92 -8.92 20.66
C GLU A 49 -4.04 -8.65 19.64
N CYS A 50 -3.77 -8.74 18.33
CA CYS A 50 -4.72 -8.30 17.30
C CYS A 50 -5.91 -9.25 17.08
N ARG A 51 -5.78 -10.52 17.49
CA ARG A 51 -6.76 -11.62 17.32
C ARG A 51 -7.25 -11.90 15.89
N ALA A 52 -6.47 -11.52 14.88
CA ALA A 52 -6.71 -11.95 13.49
C ALA A 52 -6.55 -13.48 13.30
N CYS A 53 -5.75 -14.11 14.17
CA CYS A 53 -5.46 -15.55 14.14
C CYS A 53 -6.45 -16.41 14.95
N THR A 54 -7.61 -15.84 15.32
CA THR A 54 -8.56 -16.54 16.17
C THR A 54 -9.14 -17.76 15.46
N VAL A 55 -9.10 -18.90 16.15
CA VAL A 55 -9.83 -20.13 15.81
C VAL A 55 -10.84 -20.43 16.92
N ALA A 56 -11.87 -21.22 16.59
CA ALA A 56 -12.82 -21.72 17.58
C ALA A 56 -12.41 -23.14 17.98
N VAL A 57 -12.46 -23.45 19.27
CA VAL A 57 -11.93 -24.70 19.81
C VAL A 57 -12.88 -25.31 20.82
N ARG A 58 -13.10 -26.63 20.75
CA ARG A 58 -13.53 -27.43 21.90
C ARG A 58 -12.33 -28.23 22.41
N PRO A 59 -11.80 -27.94 23.61
CA PRO A 59 -10.58 -28.59 24.09
C PRO A 59 -10.77 -30.08 24.46
N HIS A 60 -12.01 -30.51 24.71
CA HIS A 60 -12.38 -31.90 24.92
C HIS A 60 -13.84 -32.12 24.54
N PRO A 61 -14.29 -33.38 24.33
CA PRO A 61 -15.70 -33.69 24.09
C PRO A 61 -16.60 -33.09 25.19
N GLY A 62 -17.70 -32.45 24.77
CA GLY A 62 -18.65 -31.78 25.66
C GLY A 62 -18.20 -30.42 26.22
N ALA A 63 -16.99 -29.94 25.91
CA ALA A 63 -16.58 -28.59 26.26
C ALA A 63 -17.36 -27.53 25.45
N ALA A 64 -17.62 -26.37 26.05
CA ALA A 64 -18.14 -25.21 25.33
C ALA A 64 -17.14 -24.76 24.25
N LEU A 65 -17.65 -24.26 23.12
CA LEU A 65 -16.82 -23.68 22.08
C LEU A 65 -16.19 -22.38 22.59
N VAL A 66 -14.88 -22.20 22.45
CA VAL A 66 -14.17 -21.00 22.90
C VAL A 66 -13.23 -20.48 21.82
N THR A 67 -12.89 -19.19 21.90
CA THR A 67 -11.87 -18.60 21.03
C THR A 67 -10.46 -18.90 21.54
N ARG A 68 -9.53 -19.14 20.61
CA ARG A 68 -8.09 -19.29 20.88
C ARG A 68 -7.24 -18.54 19.86
N GLN A 69 -6.21 -17.84 20.32
CA GLN A 69 -5.20 -17.24 19.44
C GLN A 69 -4.26 -18.35 18.94
N SER A 70 -4.42 -18.76 17.69
CA SER A 70 -3.61 -19.86 17.12
C SER A 70 -2.12 -19.52 17.01
N CYS A 71 -1.74 -18.24 16.91
CA CYS A 71 -0.33 -17.83 16.89
C CYS A 71 0.41 -18.04 18.22
N MET A 72 -0.31 -18.03 19.36
CA MET A 72 0.27 -18.23 20.69
C MET A 72 0.01 -19.65 21.24
N THR A 73 -0.76 -20.45 20.50
CA THR A 73 -1.11 -21.81 20.92
C THR A 73 -0.08 -22.79 20.35
N SER A 74 0.76 -23.37 21.20
CA SER A 74 1.74 -24.37 20.77
C SER A 74 1.10 -25.75 20.55
N MET A 75 1.62 -26.52 19.59
CA MET A 75 1.17 -27.88 19.26
C MET A 75 1.26 -28.86 20.44
N ARG A 76 2.01 -28.55 21.51
CA ARG A 76 2.02 -29.33 22.77
C ARG A 76 0.68 -29.28 23.51
N HIS A 77 -0.11 -28.22 23.31
CA HIS A 77 -1.34 -27.96 24.07
C HIS A 77 -2.61 -28.39 23.36
N VAL A 78 -2.53 -28.74 22.07
CA VAL A 78 -3.73 -28.97 21.23
C VAL A 78 -4.19 -30.43 21.20
N ARG A 79 -3.57 -31.31 22.00
CA ARG A 79 -3.91 -32.74 22.01
C ARG A 79 -5.40 -32.93 22.36
N GLY A 80 -6.12 -33.63 21.48
CA GLY A 80 -7.53 -33.95 21.62
C GLY A 80 -8.48 -32.78 21.34
N TRP A 81 -7.97 -31.62 20.89
CA TRP A 81 -8.81 -30.47 20.56
C TRP A 81 -9.59 -30.72 19.27
N ASP A 82 -10.81 -30.21 19.23
CA ASP A 82 -11.57 -30.01 18.00
C ASP A 82 -11.48 -28.54 17.62
N VAL A 83 -10.75 -28.26 16.55
CA VAL A 83 -10.42 -26.91 16.07
C VAL A 83 -11.23 -26.62 14.81
N VAL A 84 -11.93 -25.49 14.81
CA VAL A 84 -12.59 -24.96 13.63
C VAL A 84 -11.93 -23.66 13.21
N THR A 85 -11.57 -23.59 11.94
CA THR A 85 -11.00 -22.42 11.26
C THR A 85 -12.08 -21.70 10.44
N VAL A 86 -11.73 -20.56 9.85
CA VAL A 86 -12.68 -19.81 9.00
C VAL A 86 -13.10 -20.65 7.78
N GLU A 87 -12.21 -21.48 7.24
CA GLU A 87 -12.52 -22.41 6.15
C GLU A 87 -13.53 -23.49 6.56
N GLY A 88 -13.61 -23.81 7.86
CA GLY A 88 -14.60 -24.75 8.41
C GLY A 88 -15.92 -24.10 8.82
N LEU A 89 -16.16 -22.82 8.49
CA LEU A 89 -17.44 -22.15 8.73
C LEU A 89 -18.46 -22.46 7.63
N ALA A 90 -18.04 -22.44 6.37
CA ALA A 90 -18.91 -22.66 5.23
C ALA A 90 -19.05 -24.16 4.93
N THR A 91 -20.20 -24.54 4.38
CA THR A 91 -20.44 -25.89 3.86
C THR A 91 -20.68 -25.79 2.36
N GLY A 92 -19.65 -26.08 1.56
CA GLY A 92 -19.69 -25.84 0.12
C GLY A 92 -19.86 -24.35 -0.19
N ASP A 93 -20.86 -24.01 -1.02
CA ASP A 93 -21.21 -22.63 -1.36
C ASP A 93 -22.14 -21.98 -0.34
N THR A 94 -22.59 -22.73 0.69
CA THR A 94 -23.44 -22.20 1.74
C THR A 94 -22.59 -21.60 2.85
N LEU A 95 -22.69 -20.29 3.00
CA LEU A 95 -21.98 -19.53 4.03
C LEU A 95 -22.60 -19.79 5.41
N HIS A 96 -21.78 -19.69 6.45
CA HIS A 96 -22.30 -19.63 7.81
C HIS A 96 -23.12 -18.35 8.00
N PRO A 97 -24.21 -18.32 8.79
CA PRO A 97 -25.03 -17.11 9.00
C PRO A 97 -24.23 -15.87 9.42
N VAL A 98 -23.16 -16.06 10.21
CA VAL A 98 -22.21 -14.98 10.56
C VAL A 98 -21.49 -14.41 9.33
N GLN A 99 -21.07 -15.27 8.40
CA GLN A 99 -20.42 -14.84 7.15
C GLN A 99 -21.42 -14.11 6.24
N GLU A 100 -22.66 -14.59 6.13
CA GLU A 100 -23.73 -13.92 5.38
C GLU A 100 -24.03 -12.54 5.95
N ALA A 101 -24.23 -12.45 7.27
CA ALA A 101 -24.50 -11.18 7.94
C ALA A 101 -23.34 -10.18 7.81
N PHE A 102 -22.10 -10.65 7.69
CA PHE A 102 -20.95 -9.79 7.40
C PHE A 102 -21.02 -9.19 6.00
N LEU A 103 -21.45 -9.97 5.00
CA LEU A 103 -21.63 -9.48 3.63
C LEU A 103 -22.81 -8.52 3.53
N GLU A 104 -23.95 -8.86 4.12
CA GLU A 104 -25.15 -8.01 4.11
C GLU A 104 -24.95 -6.62 4.74
N ARG A 105 -24.04 -6.53 5.72
CA ARG A 105 -23.76 -5.30 6.48
C ARG A 105 -22.46 -4.63 6.07
N ASP A 106 -21.82 -5.07 4.98
CA ASP A 106 -20.51 -4.57 4.54
C ASP A 106 -19.52 -4.48 5.72
N ALA A 107 -19.44 -5.54 6.51
CA ALA A 107 -18.83 -5.50 7.84
C ALA A 107 -17.30 -5.29 7.82
N PHE A 108 -16.67 -5.46 6.67
CA PHE A 108 -15.23 -5.36 6.50
C PHE A 108 -14.83 -4.65 5.21
N GLN A 109 -13.71 -3.92 5.27
CA GLN A 109 -13.09 -3.26 4.11
C GLN A 109 -11.93 -4.11 3.59
N CYS A 110 -10.80 -4.13 4.32
CA CYS A 110 -9.62 -4.91 3.90
C CYS A 110 -9.79 -6.43 4.07
N GLY A 111 -10.82 -6.87 4.81
CA GLY A 111 -11.09 -8.29 5.08
C GLY A 111 -10.06 -9.01 5.96
N TYR A 112 -8.89 -8.43 6.23
CA TYR A 112 -7.79 -9.15 6.89
C TYR A 112 -8.13 -9.65 8.30
N CYS A 113 -8.88 -8.87 9.07
CA CYS A 113 -9.34 -9.27 10.40
C CYS A 113 -10.65 -10.10 10.37
N ALA A 114 -11.36 -10.13 9.23
CA ALA A 114 -12.69 -10.73 9.13
C ALA A 114 -12.73 -12.21 9.54
N PRO A 115 -11.73 -13.07 9.19
CA PRO A 115 -11.68 -14.44 9.69
C PRO A 115 -11.72 -14.54 11.20
N GLY A 116 -10.92 -13.72 11.90
CA GLY A 116 -10.91 -13.70 13.37
C GLY A 116 -12.25 -13.26 13.95
N PHE A 117 -12.85 -12.21 13.38
CA PHE A 117 -14.19 -11.74 13.75
C PHE A 117 -15.28 -12.79 13.48
N ALA A 118 -15.18 -13.56 12.39
CA ALA A 118 -16.16 -14.60 12.06
C ALA A 118 -16.08 -15.78 13.03
N MET A 119 -14.86 -16.19 13.40
CA MET A 119 -14.66 -17.24 14.41
C MET A 119 -15.15 -16.80 15.80
N ALA A 120 -14.88 -15.55 16.17
CA ALA A 120 -15.44 -14.93 17.37
C ALA A 120 -16.98 -14.89 17.32
N GLY A 121 -17.56 -14.48 16.20
CA GLY A 121 -19.00 -14.44 15.98
C GLY A 121 -19.65 -15.81 16.12
N ARG A 122 -19.05 -16.87 15.57
CA ARG A 122 -19.53 -18.24 15.78
C ARG A 122 -19.58 -18.63 17.26
N VAL A 123 -18.54 -18.30 18.02
CA VAL A 123 -18.52 -18.54 19.48
C VAL A 123 -19.62 -17.72 20.16
N ALA A 124 -19.76 -16.43 19.84
CA ALA A 124 -20.78 -15.58 20.43
C ALA A 124 -22.20 -16.11 20.15
N VAL A 125 -22.50 -16.53 18.92
CA VAL A 125 -23.81 -17.10 18.53
C VAL A 125 -24.09 -18.39 19.30
N GLU A 126 -23.11 -19.28 19.47
CA GLU A 126 -23.30 -20.51 20.25
C GLU A 126 -23.57 -20.21 21.74
N HIS A 127 -22.87 -19.23 22.33
CA HIS A 127 -23.07 -18.86 23.73
C HIS A 127 -24.36 -18.07 23.96
N ALA A 128 -24.83 -17.32 22.96
CA ALA A 128 -26.10 -16.63 22.99
C ALA A 128 -27.30 -17.56 22.76
N ALA A 129 -27.07 -18.83 22.38
CA ALA A 129 -28.14 -19.80 22.17
C ALA A 129 -28.93 -20.02 23.48
N GLY A 130 -30.19 -19.56 23.49
CA GLY A 130 -31.08 -19.64 24.64
C GLY A 130 -31.10 -18.38 25.53
N GLU A 131 -30.28 -17.38 25.25
CA GLU A 131 -30.41 -16.04 25.85
C GLU A 131 -31.61 -15.33 25.21
N ARG A 132 -32.49 -14.76 26.04
CA ARG A 132 -33.75 -14.13 25.61
C ARG A 132 -33.77 -12.63 25.88
N ASP A 133 -32.86 -12.15 26.71
CA ASP A 133 -32.63 -10.72 26.91
C ASP A 133 -31.69 -10.18 25.83
N GLU A 134 -32.16 -9.20 25.05
CA GLU A 134 -31.36 -8.52 24.03
C GLU A 134 -30.07 -7.96 24.62
N ARG A 135 -30.11 -7.42 25.86
CA ARG A 135 -28.91 -6.91 26.54
C ARG A 135 -27.92 -8.02 26.90
N GLY A 136 -28.42 -9.23 27.18
CA GLY A 136 -27.61 -10.41 27.40
C GLY A 136 -26.87 -10.83 26.14
N VAL A 137 -27.57 -10.88 25.00
CA VAL A 137 -26.97 -11.16 23.68
C VAL A 137 -25.89 -10.14 23.34
N GLU A 138 -26.18 -8.85 23.50
CA GLU A 138 -25.21 -7.78 23.27
C GLU A 138 -23.96 -7.93 24.15
N ALA A 139 -24.13 -8.20 25.44
CA ALA A 139 -23.02 -8.38 26.36
C ALA A 139 -22.12 -9.58 26.00
N LEU A 140 -22.72 -10.69 25.54
CA LEU A 140 -21.97 -11.86 25.07
C LEU A 140 -21.19 -11.54 23.79
N VAL A 141 -21.81 -10.85 22.83
CA VAL A 141 -21.14 -10.42 21.60
C VAL A 141 -19.97 -9.50 21.93
N ASP A 142 -20.19 -8.49 22.77
CA ASP A 142 -19.17 -7.51 23.16
C ASP A 142 -18.00 -8.16 23.91
N ALA A 143 -18.27 -9.17 24.76
CA ALA A 143 -17.24 -9.89 25.48
C ALA A 143 -16.28 -10.66 24.55
N VAL A 144 -16.80 -11.26 23.47
CA VAL A 144 -15.97 -12.01 22.51
C VAL A 144 -15.28 -11.07 21.51
N LEU A 145 -15.97 -10.01 21.08
CA LEU A 145 -15.46 -9.07 20.07
C LEU A 145 -14.51 -8.00 20.61
N GLY A 146 -14.71 -7.53 21.84
CA GLY A 146 -13.97 -6.40 22.41
C GLY A 146 -12.44 -6.48 22.26
N PRO A 147 -11.83 -7.67 22.42
CA PRO A 147 -10.38 -7.84 22.23
C PRO A 147 -9.89 -7.89 20.77
N HIS A 148 -10.77 -7.85 19.76
CA HIS A 148 -10.36 -7.92 18.35
C HIS A 148 -10.02 -6.55 17.78
N VAL A 149 -8.93 -6.46 17.01
CA VAL A 149 -8.46 -5.21 16.41
C VAL A 149 -8.80 -5.15 14.92
N CYS A 150 -9.39 -4.04 14.48
CA CYS A 150 -9.71 -3.75 13.08
C CYS A 150 -9.16 -2.36 12.69
N ARG A 151 -8.09 -2.34 11.88
CA ARG A 151 -7.49 -1.08 11.41
C ARG A 151 -8.44 -0.25 10.54
N CYS A 152 -9.32 -0.90 9.79
CA CYS A 152 -10.36 -0.27 8.97
C CYS A 152 -11.58 0.22 9.78
N THR A 153 -11.56 0.08 11.10
CA THR A 153 -12.62 0.56 12.02
C THR A 153 -14.02 -0.02 11.78
N GLY A 154 -14.12 -1.26 11.29
CA GLY A 154 -15.41 -1.95 11.02
C GLY A 154 -16.18 -2.46 12.25
N TYR A 155 -15.75 -2.11 13.47
CA TYR A 155 -16.21 -2.72 14.74
C TYR A 155 -17.73 -2.79 14.89
N ASN A 156 -18.43 -1.67 14.69
CA ASN A 156 -19.88 -1.62 14.86
C ASN A 156 -20.61 -2.50 13.84
N ARG A 157 -20.11 -2.59 12.61
CA ARG A 157 -20.75 -3.42 11.58
C ARG A 157 -20.59 -4.91 11.86
N TYR A 158 -19.40 -5.33 12.32
CA TYR A 158 -19.21 -6.71 12.82
C TYR A 158 -20.12 -7.00 14.01
N ARG A 159 -20.18 -6.08 14.98
CA ARG A 159 -21.03 -6.20 16.17
C ARG A 159 -22.50 -6.36 15.79
N GLU A 160 -23.04 -5.46 14.97
CA GLU A 160 -24.42 -5.48 14.50
C GLU A 160 -24.74 -6.74 13.69
N ALA A 161 -23.81 -7.22 12.87
CA ALA A 161 -23.97 -8.47 12.14
C ALA A 161 -24.08 -9.69 13.06
N ILE A 162 -23.22 -9.78 14.06
CA ILE A 162 -23.23 -10.92 14.99
C ILE A 162 -24.45 -10.86 15.91
N ILE A 163 -24.84 -9.67 16.39
CA ILE A 163 -26.07 -9.51 17.18
C ILE A 163 -27.28 -9.97 16.36
N ALA A 164 -27.38 -9.54 15.09
CA ALA A 164 -28.50 -9.94 14.24
C ALA A 164 -28.62 -11.47 14.11
N VAL A 165 -27.49 -12.16 13.92
CA VAL A 165 -27.46 -13.64 13.85
C VAL A 165 -27.78 -14.28 15.20
N ALA A 166 -27.18 -13.78 16.27
CA ALA A 166 -27.35 -14.31 17.62
C ALA A 166 -28.80 -14.14 18.11
N SER A 167 -29.43 -13.00 17.85
CA SER A 167 -30.84 -12.75 18.15
C SER A 167 -31.76 -13.62 17.30
N ALA A 168 -31.46 -13.83 16.01
CA ALA A 168 -32.28 -14.69 15.15
C ALA A 168 -32.23 -16.18 15.55
N ALA A 169 -31.12 -16.64 16.14
CA ALA A 169 -30.98 -18.00 16.65
C ALA A 169 -31.86 -18.29 17.89
N THR A 170 -32.47 -17.26 18.49
CA THR A 170 -33.37 -17.39 19.66
C THR A 170 -34.83 -17.63 19.27
N ASP A 171 -35.17 -17.49 17.98
CA ASP A 171 -36.52 -17.66 17.44
C ASP A 171 -36.62 -19.03 16.75
N GLU A 172 -37.20 -20.02 17.44
CA GLU A 172 -37.16 -21.44 17.04
C GLU A 172 -37.77 -21.72 15.65
N ARG A 173 -36.95 -22.28 14.74
CA ARG A 173 -37.40 -23.33 13.81
C ARG A 173 -36.47 -24.54 13.87
N PRO A 174 -37.00 -25.78 13.78
CA PRO A 174 -36.18 -26.98 13.85
C PRO A 174 -35.23 -27.04 12.64
N ALA A 175 -33.95 -27.26 12.89
CA ALA A 175 -32.97 -27.56 11.84
C ALA A 175 -33.31 -28.92 11.21
N GLU A 176 -33.48 -28.96 9.88
CA GLU A 176 -33.53 -30.21 9.13
C GLU A 176 -32.18 -30.94 9.22
N PRO A 177 -32.18 -32.30 9.20
CA PRO A 177 -30.95 -33.07 9.27
C PRO A 177 -30.08 -32.82 8.04
N ALA A 178 -28.79 -32.55 8.27
CA ALA A 178 -27.83 -32.23 7.22
C ALA A 178 -27.72 -33.37 6.18
N PRO A 179 -27.73 -33.07 4.87
CA PRO A 179 -27.48 -34.05 3.83
C PRO A 179 -26.00 -34.48 3.82
N GLU A 180 -25.74 -35.71 3.39
CA GLU A 180 -24.39 -36.28 3.30
C GLU A 180 -23.48 -35.45 2.36
N PRO A 181 -22.17 -35.32 2.70
CA PRO A 181 -21.25 -34.49 1.95
C PRO A 181 -21.06 -35.02 0.52
N SER A 182 -21.30 -34.14 -0.45
CA SER A 182 -20.98 -34.37 -1.86
C SER A 182 -19.54 -33.95 -2.17
N PRO A 183 -18.89 -34.59 -3.15
CA PRO A 183 -17.50 -34.30 -3.51
C PRO A 183 -17.34 -32.87 -4.06
N MET A 184 -16.21 -32.26 -3.75
CA MET A 184 -15.87 -30.87 -4.09
C MET A 184 -15.88 -30.59 -5.60
N PRO A 185 -16.25 -29.37 -6.04
CA PRO A 185 -16.12 -28.97 -7.44
C PRO A 185 -14.65 -28.81 -7.85
N GLU A 186 -14.33 -29.31 -9.04
CA GLU A 186 -12.96 -29.44 -9.58
C GLU A 186 -12.30 -28.13 -10.04
N THR A 187 -13.03 -27.02 -10.11
CA THR A 187 -12.49 -25.77 -10.65
C THR A 187 -11.79 -24.96 -9.56
N ARG A 188 -10.61 -25.44 -9.18
CA ARG A 188 -9.58 -24.63 -8.52
C ARG A 188 -9.22 -23.49 -9.49
N PRO A 189 -9.08 -22.22 -9.05
CA PRO A 189 -8.40 -21.22 -9.87
C PRO A 189 -7.07 -21.84 -10.31
N PRO A 190 -6.66 -21.68 -11.58
CA PRO A 190 -5.46 -22.34 -12.09
C PRO A 190 -4.34 -22.08 -11.09
N ALA A 191 -3.80 -23.17 -10.54
CA ALA A 191 -2.70 -23.08 -9.61
C ALA A 191 -1.63 -22.25 -10.32
N ARG A 192 -1.26 -21.12 -9.71
CA ARG A 192 -0.17 -20.28 -10.20
C ARG A 192 0.97 -21.22 -10.55
N THR A 193 1.50 -21.12 -11.77
CA THR A 193 2.67 -21.90 -12.16
C THR A 193 3.79 -21.52 -11.20
N VAL A 194 4.02 -22.35 -10.19
CA VAL A 194 5.09 -22.15 -9.22
C VAL A 194 6.36 -22.29 -10.03
N THR A 195 7.14 -21.22 -10.12
CA THR A 195 8.42 -21.32 -10.80
C THR A 195 9.33 -22.22 -9.97
N ALA A 196 10.22 -22.95 -10.63
CA ALA A 196 11.15 -23.80 -9.91
C ALA A 196 11.88 -22.98 -8.84
N ARG A 197 12.09 -23.54 -7.64
CA ARG A 197 12.80 -22.83 -6.58
C ARG A 197 14.22 -22.48 -7.03
N LEU A 198 14.78 -21.41 -6.47
CA LEU A 198 16.19 -21.06 -6.62
C LEU A 198 17.07 -22.20 -6.11
N SER A 199 18.05 -22.61 -6.90
CA SER A 199 19.18 -23.40 -6.40
C SER A 199 20.10 -22.53 -5.53
N ALA A 200 20.96 -23.16 -4.73
CA ALA A 200 21.96 -22.44 -3.93
C ALA A 200 22.88 -21.57 -4.81
N GLU A 201 23.32 -22.11 -5.96
CA GLU A 201 24.17 -21.40 -6.91
C GLU A 201 23.47 -20.16 -7.50
N GLU A 202 22.19 -20.28 -7.86
CA GLU A 202 21.41 -19.15 -8.36
C GLU A 202 21.16 -18.10 -7.27
N SER A 203 20.88 -18.54 -6.04
CA SER A 203 20.73 -17.63 -4.89
C SER A 203 22.02 -16.85 -4.63
N ASP A 204 23.18 -17.52 -4.70
CA ASP A 204 24.48 -16.87 -4.55
C ASP A 204 24.77 -15.90 -5.71
N ALA A 205 24.41 -16.28 -6.95
CA ALA A 205 24.59 -15.46 -8.14
C ALA A 205 23.76 -14.16 -8.14
N LEU A 206 22.64 -14.11 -7.41
CA LEU A 206 21.88 -12.87 -7.21
C LEU A 206 22.67 -11.82 -6.41
N GLY A 207 23.65 -12.24 -5.61
CA GLY A 207 24.50 -11.34 -4.82
C GLY A 207 23.77 -10.62 -3.69
N TYR A 208 22.64 -11.16 -3.24
CA TYR A 208 21.91 -10.78 -2.03
C TYR A 208 21.02 -11.96 -1.60
N THR A 209 20.55 -11.98 -0.35
CA THR A 209 19.63 -13.02 0.13
C THR A 209 18.19 -12.70 -0.30
N PRO A 210 17.57 -13.48 -1.20
CA PRO A 210 16.17 -13.26 -1.59
C PRO A 210 15.23 -13.64 -0.46
N LEU A 211 14.07 -12.96 -0.38
CA LEU A 211 13.04 -13.29 0.62
C LEU A 211 12.16 -14.46 0.15
N PHE A 212 12.00 -14.62 -1.16
CA PHE A 212 11.30 -15.75 -1.76
C PHE A 212 12.26 -16.64 -2.54
N ASP A 213 12.08 -17.95 -2.40
CA ASP A 213 12.79 -18.96 -3.19
C ASP A 213 12.20 -19.11 -4.61
N ASP A 214 11.00 -18.58 -4.87
CA ASP A 214 10.42 -18.44 -6.20
C ASP A 214 10.89 -17.09 -6.82
N PRO A 215 11.66 -17.11 -7.93
CA PRO A 215 12.18 -15.88 -8.54
C PRO A 215 11.10 -14.95 -9.08
N THR A 216 9.92 -15.45 -9.46
CA THR A 216 8.80 -14.59 -9.85
C THR A 216 8.26 -13.83 -8.64
N LEU A 217 8.05 -14.50 -7.51
CA LEU A 217 7.61 -13.88 -6.27
C LEU A 217 8.62 -12.84 -5.78
N GLU A 218 9.91 -13.17 -5.85
CA GLU A 218 10.97 -12.24 -5.50
C GLU A 218 10.99 -11.02 -6.43
N LEU A 219 10.81 -11.20 -7.74
CA LEU A 219 10.69 -10.08 -8.68
C LEU A 219 9.46 -9.22 -8.40
N VAL A 220 8.29 -9.84 -8.20
CA VAL A 220 7.05 -9.12 -7.86
C VAL A 220 7.21 -8.33 -6.55
N ARG A 221 7.88 -8.90 -5.56
CA ARG A 221 8.18 -8.23 -4.29
C ARG A 221 9.07 -7.00 -4.52
N LEU A 222 10.22 -7.16 -5.19
CA LEU A 222 11.13 -6.05 -5.50
C LEU A 222 10.43 -4.92 -6.28
N LEU A 223 9.60 -5.27 -7.26
CA LEU A 223 8.86 -4.27 -8.04
C LEU A 223 7.79 -3.55 -7.21
N ARG A 224 7.19 -4.21 -6.21
CA ARG A 224 6.27 -3.53 -5.29
C ARG A 224 7.00 -2.53 -4.40
N ASP A 225 8.17 -2.90 -3.87
CA ASP A 225 9.01 -1.97 -3.13
C ASP A 225 9.39 -0.77 -4.01
N GLY A 226 9.77 -1.02 -5.27
CA GLY A 226 10.09 0.02 -6.24
C GLY A 226 8.90 0.95 -6.48
N ALA A 227 7.72 0.38 -6.77
CA ALA A 227 6.51 1.18 -6.99
C ALA A 227 6.13 2.02 -5.76
N GLU A 228 6.32 1.51 -4.54
CA GLU A 228 6.08 2.27 -3.31
C GLU A 228 7.04 3.46 -3.18
N ILE A 229 8.32 3.25 -3.50
CA ILE A 229 9.36 4.27 -3.49
C ILE A 229 9.08 5.35 -4.54
N GLU A 230 8.89 4.99 -5.80
CA GLU A 230 8.66 5.99 -6.87
C GLU A 230 7.40 6.80 -6.61
N HIS A 231 6.34 6.17 -6.09
CA HIS A 231 5.12 6.89 -5.75
C HIS A 231 5.35 7.87 -4.59
N SER A 232 6.17 7.50 -3.61
CA SER A 232 6.51 8.37 -2.48
C SER A 232 7.35 9.57 -2.94
N LEU A 233 8.33 9.35 -3.82
CA LEU A 233 9.18 10.39 -4.40
C LEU A 233 8.37 11.34 -5.29
N LEU A 234 7.52 10.81 -6.16
CA LEU A 234 6.55 11.59 -6.95
C LEU A 234 5.77 12.60 -6.09
N VAL A 235 5.14 12.11 -5.02
CA VAL A 235 4.29 12.94 -4.14
C VAL A 235 5.12 13.97 -3.39
N GLN A 236 6.33 13.60 -2.94
CA GLN A 236 7.25 14.55 -2.32
C GLN A 236 7.66 15.66 -3.29
N TYR A 237 8.04 15.33 -4.52
CA TYR A 237 8.50 16.30 -5.51
C TYR A 237 7.37 17.23 -5.95
N LEU A 238 6.13 16.73 -6.05
CA LEU A 238 4.96 17.57 -6.24
C LEU A 238 4.74 18.53 -5.07
N TYR A 239 4.83 18.04 -3.83
CA TYR A 239 4.68 18.88 -2.63
C TYR A 239 5.75 19.96 -2.56
N ALA A 240 7.00 19.60 -2.85
CA ALA A 240 8.11 20.52 -3.01
C ALA A 240 7.84 21.58 -4.08
N ALA A 241 7.36 21.19 -5.26
CA ALA A 241 7.02 22.10 -6.35
C ALA A 241 5.91 23.09 -5.96
N PHE A 242 4.87 22.63 -5.25
CA PHE A 242 3.78 23.50 -4.78
C PHE A 242 4.21 24.47 -3.67
N SER A 243 5.26 24.14 -2.92
CA SER A 243 5.80 25.02 -1.90
C SER A 243 6.60 26.20 -2.44
N VAL A 244 6.97 26.20 -3.73
CA VAL A 244 7.77 27.26 -4.34
C VAL A 244 6.97 28.54 -4.49
N GLU A 245 7.56 29.68 -4.10
CA GLU A 245 6.95 31.00 -4.24
C GLU A 245 6.83 31.41 -5.71
N VAL A 246 5.59 31.46 -6.20
CA VAL A 246 5.24 31.93 -7.56
C VAL A 246 4.56 33.30 -7.48
N PRO A 247 4.80 34.21 -8.45
CA PRO A 247 5.43 33.98 -9.75
C PRO A 247 6.97 34.07 -9.77
N ARG A 248 7.61 34.48 -8.67
CA ARG A 248 9.05 34.79 -8.62
C ARG A 248 9.92 33.61 -9.08
N TYR A 249 9.65 32.41 -8.57
CA TYR A 249 10.42 31.20 -8.85
C TYR A 249 9.67 30.22 -9.76
N THR A 250 8.88 30.76 -10.70
CA THR A 250 8.11 29.99 -11.69
C THR A 250 8.94 28.95 -12.46
N ARG A 251 10.20 29.28 -12.80
CA ARG A 251 11.11 28.35 -13.49
C ARG A 251 11.58 27.19 -12.60
N LEU A 252 11.65 27.39 -11.28
CA LEU A 252 12.02 26.34 -10.32
C LEU A 252 10.84 25.37 -10.10
N ALA A 253 9.63 25.91 -9.95
CA ALA A 253 8.41 25.11 -9.84
C ALA A 253 8.11 24.33 -11.14
N GLY A 254 8.28 25.00 -12.29
CA GLY A 254 7.99 24.47 -13.63
C GLY A 254 6.76 25.07 -14.31
N TRP A 255 6.29 26.29 -13.95
CA TRP A 255 5.10 26.91 -14.56
C TRP A 255 5.44 27.80 -15.77
N PRO A 256 4.48 28.06 -16.69
CA PRO A 256 3.26 27.29 -16.95
C PRO A 256 3.51 26.04 -17.82
N SER A 257 4.70 25.91 -18.41
CA SER A 257 5.08 24.86 -19.36
C SER A 257 5.55 23.59 -18.67
N HIS A 258 4.80 22.50 -18.84
CA HIS A 258 5.11 21.16 -18.33
C HIS A 258 5.48 20.16 -19.47
N ARG A 259 5.87 20.68 -20.65
CA ARG A 259 6.26 19.99 -21.91
C ARG A 259 7.23 20.92 -22.68
N TYR A 260 8.26 20.47 -23.42
CA TYR A 260 8.57 19.20 -24.10
C TYR A 260 10.10 19.06 -24.35
N GLY A 261 10.67 17.86 -24.13
CA GLY A 261 11.92 17.38 -24.75
C GLY A 261 13.23 17.82 -24.07
N GLY A 262 13.94 16.85 -23.49
CA GLY A 262 15.19 17.05 -22.76
C GLY A 262 15.04 16.90 -21.25
N ARG A 263 16.17 16.91 -20.54
CA ARG A 263 16.31 16.66 -19.09
C ARG A 263 15.39 17.53 -18.23
N PRO A 264 14.91 17.05 -17.07
CA PRO A 264 14.10 17.85 -16.15
C PRO A 264 14.93 19.00 -15.56
N LEU A 265 14.56 20.24 -15.87
CA LEU A 265 15.21 21.45 -15.34
C LEU A 265 14.46 22.05 -14.14
N HIS A 266 13.42 21.39 -13.65
CA HIS A 266 12.52 21.90 -12.62
C HIS A 266 11.75 20.78 -11.91
N LEU A 267 11.20 21.08 -10.73
CA LEU A 267 10.63 20.09 -9.81
C LEU A 267 9.42 19.34 -10.38
N MET A 268 8.50 20.04 -11.05
CA MET A 268 7.38 19.36 -11.72
C MET A 268 7.84 18.44 -12.86
N GLY A 269 9.00 18.71 -13.47
CA GLY A 269 9.54 17.89 -14.55
C GLY A 269 9.92 16.52 -14.00
N VAL A 270 10.69 16.52 -12.92
CA VAL A 270 11.03 15.31 -12.15
C VAL A 270 9.77 14.57 -11.72
N ALA A 271 8.78 15.25 -11.14
CA ALA A 271 7.52 14.60 -10.76
C ALA A 271 6.80 13.94 -11.96
N ILE A 272 6.82 14.55 -13.15
CA ILE A 272 6.22 13.93 -14.34
C ILE A 272 7.02 12.69 -14.80
N GLU A 273 8.34 12.71 -14.68
CA GLU A 273 9.20 11.56 -14.97
C GLU A 273 8.98 10.43 -13.97
N GLU A 274 8.79 10.73 -12.68
CA GLU A 274 8.41 9.72 -11.68
C GLU A 274 7.09 9.00 -12.00
N MET A 275 6.14 9.67 -12.65
CA MET A 275 4.95 8.98 -13.16
C MET A 275 5.29 7.96 -14.26
N THR A 276 6.31 8.26 -15.07
CA THR A 276 6.80 7.35 -16.12
C THR A 276 7.55 6.17 -15.49
N HIS A 277 8.32 6.40 -14.42
CA HIS A 277 8.91 5.33 -13.62
C HIS A 277 7.83 4.40 -13.08
N LEU A 278 6.75 4.95 -12.52
CA LEU A 278 5.60 4.15 -12.06
C LEU A 278 4.96 3.34 -13.18
N ASP A 279 4.86 3.86 -14.40
CA ASP A 279 4.36 3.09 -15.56
C ASP A 279 5.26 1.90 -15.91
N ILE A 280 6.58 2.09 -15.86
CA ILE A 280 7.55 1.02 -16.12
C ILE A 280 7.40 -0.10 -15.08
N VAL A 281 7.40 0.25 -13.80
CA VAL A 281 7.34 -0.72 -12.69
C VAL A 281 5.99 -1.42 -12.63
N ASN A 282 4.89 -0.67 -12.70
CA ASN A 282 3.54 -1.25 -12.65
C ASN A 282 3.20 -2.01 -13.93
N GLY A 283 3.68 -1.57 -15.09
CA GLY A 283 3.56 -2.31 -16.33
C GLY A 283 4.22 -3.68 -16.25
N LEU A 284 5.41 -3.77 -15.65
CA LEU A 284 6.08 -5.04 -15.44
C LEU A 284 5.36 -5.92 -14.40
N LEU A 285 4.82 -5.33 -13.32
CA LEU A 285 3.95 -6.07 -12.39
C LEU A 285 2.75 -6.69 -13.10
N VAL A 286 2.06 -5.94 -13.96
CA VAL A 286 0.92 -6.42 -14.75
C VAL A 286 1.35 -7.51 -15.73
N ALA A 287 2.48 -7.34 -16.42
CA ALA A 287 3.02 -8.34 -17.34
C ALA A 287 3.38 -9.66 -16.63
N LEU A 288 3.74 -9.61 -15.34
CA LEU A 288 3.99 -10.77 -14.49
C LEU A 288 2.70 -11.39 -13.91
N GLY A 289 1.53 -10.82 -14.20
CA GLY A 289 0.24 -11.24 -13.66
C GLY A 289 -0.05 -10.75 -12.24
N SER A 290 0.73 -9.78 -11.73
CA SER A 290 0.44 -9.09 -10.47
C SER A 290 -0.49 -7.89 -10.71
N ALA A 291 -1.23 -7.52 -9.68
CA ALA A 291 -1.87 -6.21 -9.62
C ALA A 291 -0.83 -5.08 -9.59
N PRO A 292 -1.14 -3.91 -10.17
CA PRO A 292 -0.45 -2.66 -9.89
C PRO A 292 -0.39 -2.36 -8.38
N HIS A 293 0.63 -1.60 -7.99
CA HIS A 293 0.84 -1.10 -6.66
C HIS A 293 1.00 0.42 -6.70
N LEU A 294 -0.05 1.11 -6.29
CA LEU A 294 -0.07 2.57 -6.05
C LEU A 294 -0.22 2.87 -4.56
N GLY A 295 0.06 1.89 -3.71
CA GLY A 295 0.23 2.13 -2.30
C GLY A 295 1.44 3.04 -2.09
N ARG A 296 1.32 3.92 -1.11
CA ARG A 296 2.48 4.54 -0.47
C ARG A 296 2.31 4.27 1.01
N GLN A 297 3.36 3.82 1.69
CA GLN A 297 3.40 4.06 3.13
C GLN A 297 3.38 5.58 3.33
N GLN A 298 3.04 6.09 4.52
CA GLN A 298 3.24 7.52 4.81
C GLN A 298 4.74 7.82 4.98
N PHE A 299 5.49 7.42 3.94
CA PHE A 299 6.91 7.17 3.78
C PHE A 299 7.43 5.94 4.54
N PRO A 300 8.32 5.16 3.90
CA PRO A 300 8.77 3.89 4.43
C PRO A 300 9.63 4.13 5.68
N TYR A 301 9.32 3.45 6.78
CA TYR A 301 10.29 3.23 7.84
C TYR A 301 11.02 1.91 7.55
N GLU A 302 11.79 1.90 6.48
CA GLU A 302 12.87 0.92 6.31
C GLU A 302 14.18 1.68 6.50
N LYS A 303 14.75 1.62 7.70
CA LYS A 303 16.09 2.18 7.97
C LYS A 303 17.17 1.53 7.12
N ASP A 304 16.87 0.33 6.63
CA ASP A 304 17.71 -0.38 5.69
C ASP A 304 17.64 0.22 4.28
N ILE A 305 16.54 0.91 3.94
CA ILE A 305 16.13 1.85 2.86
C ILE A 305 16.79 3.24 2.78
N TYR A 306 16.45 4.06 3.77
CA TYR A 306 16.84 5.45 3.90
C TYR A 306 17.30 5.67 5.34
N PRO A 307 18.42 6.36 5.58
CA PRO A 307 18.90 6.61 6.94
C PRO A 307 18.10 7.72 7.65
N PHE A 308 17.05 8.24 7.04
CA PHE A 308 16.24 9.36 7.53
C PHE A 308 14.76 9.17 7.23
N ASP A 309 13.92 9.80 8.05
CA ASP A 309 12.49 9.88 7.81
C ASP A 309 12.22 10.76 6.58
N PHE A 310 11.51 10.21 5.62
CA PHE A 310 10.89 10.98 4.56
C PHE A 310 9.51 11.41 5.08
N VAL A 311 9.21 12.70 5.02
CA VAL A 311 7.89 13.24 5.39
C VAL A 311 7.54 14.31 4.38
N LEU A 312 6.25 14.53 4.12
CA LEU A 312 5.83 15.61 3.22
C LEU A 312 6.31 16.92 3.80
N GLU A 313 7.31 17.53 3.15
CA GLU A 313 8.00 18.71 3.65
C GLU A 313 8.32 19.67 2.50
N PRO A 314 8.23 20.99 2.73
CA PRO A 314 8.66 21.98 1.75
C PRO A 314 10.15 21.85 1.42
N LEU A 315 10.57 22.49 0.33
CA LEU A 315 11.98 22.60 0.00
C LEU A 315 12.79 23.30 1.10
N SER A 316 13.90 22.69 1.48
CA SER A 316 14.89 23.23 2.40
C SER A 316 16.25 22.66 2.04
N LEU A 317 17.32 23.20 2.64
CA LEU A 317 18.65 22.60 2.47
C LEU A 317 18.67 21.13 2.90
N LYS A 318 17.90 20.77 3.94
CA LYS A 318 17.81 19.40 4.45
C LYS A 318 17.03 18.48 3.53
N SER A 319 15.87 18.90 3.01
CA SER A 319 15.10 18.09 2.07
C SER A 319 15.87 17.90 0.75
N LEU A 320 16.58 18.93 0.28
CA LEU A 320 17.46 18.82 -0.89
C LEU A 320 18.60 17.84 -0.67
N ALA A 321 19.23 17.84 0.51
CA ALA A 321 20.21 16.83 0.88
C ALA A 321 19.62 15.41 0.80
N LYS A 322 18.38 15.23 1.28
CA LYS A 322 17.68 13.94 1.14
C LYS A 322 17.48 13.56 -0.33
N TYR A 323 17.01 14.48 -1.17
CA TYR A 323 16.77 14.20 -2.60
C TYR A 323 18.07 13.86 -3.33
N VAL A 324 19.13 14.63 -3.10
CA VAL A 324 20.47 14.33 -3.60
C VAL A 324 20.92 12.94 -3.18
N TYR A 325 20.73 12.59 -1.91
CA TYR A 325 21.14 11.28 -1.39
C TYR A 325 20.35 10.13 -2.03
N VAL A 326 19.04 10.29 -2.23
CA VAL A 326 18.17 9.27 -2.82
C VAL A 326 18.49 9.04 -4.29
N GLU A 327 18.68 10.11 -5.05
CA GLU A 327 18.94 10.04 -6.49
C GLU A 327 20.41 9.75 -6.83
N ALA A 328 21.33 9.79 -5.87
CA ALA A 328 22.74 9.57 -6.18
C ALA A 328 23.08 8.10 -6.46
N SER A 329 23.93 7.88 -7.46
CA SER A 329 24.70 6.64 -7.59
C SER A 329 25.72 6.50 -6.45
N PRO A 330 26.16 5.27 -6.06
CA PRO A 330 27.24 5.12 -5.09
C PRO A 330 28.50 5.84 -5.57
N GLU A 331 28.78 5.78 -6.87
CA GLU A 331 29.92 6.45 -7.49
C GLU A 331 29.92 7.97 -7.25
N ALA A 332 28.76 8.60 -7.12
CA ALA A 332 28.64 10.06 -7.01
C ALA A 332 28.79 10.61 -5.59
N VAL A 333 28.52 9.80 -4.55
CA VAL A 333 28.44 10.30 -3.16
C VAL A 333 29.12 9.40 -2.11
N ASP A 334 29.66 8.25 -2.46
CA ASP A 334 30.38 7.37 -1.53
C ASP A 334 31.72 7.99 -1.09
N PRO A 335 31.88 8.41 0.19
CA PRO A 335 33.08 9.10 0.64
C PRO A 335 34.34 8.24 0.61
N ASP A 336 34.20 6.91 0.57
CA ASP A 336 35.33 5.97 0.52
C ASP A 336 35.90 5.80 -0.90
N ARG A 337 35.23 6.36 -1.92
CA ARG A 337 35.69 6.32 -3.31
C ARG A 337 36.56 7.54 -3.68
N PRO A 338 37.41 7.43 -4.73
CA PRO A 338 38.17 8.58 -5.23
C PRO A 338 37.26 9.64 -5.86
N HIS A 339 37.43 10.89 -5.44
CA HIS A 339 36.65 12.06 -5.88
C HIS A 339 37.55 13.25 -6.20
N THR A 340 37.07 14.16 -7.05
CA THR A 340 37.70 15.48 -7.24
C THR A 340 37.65 16.29 -5.93
N PRO A 341 38.52 17.29 -5.73
CA PRO A 341 38.46 18.17 -4.56
C PRO A 341 37.08 18.84 -4.39
N GLU A 342 36.47 19.25 -5.49
CA GLU A 342 35.14 19.87 -5.53
C GLU A 342 34.05 18.87 -5.10
N ASP A 343 34.05 17.66 -5.67
CA ASP A 343 33.07 16.62 -5.31
C ASP A 343 33.23 16.18 -3.85
N ARG A 344 34.47 16.11 -3.35
CA ARG A 344 34.72 15.80 -1.93
C ARG A 344 34.10 16.83 -1.00
N ALA A 345 34.29 18.13 -1.29
CA ALA A 345 33.70 19.20 -0.50
C ALA A 345 32.15 19.16 -0.55
N PHE A 346 31.59 18.83 -1.70
CA PHE A 346 30.15 18.61 -1.86
C PHE A 346 29.66 17.43 -0.99
N ILE A 347 30.34 16.29 -1.03
CA ILE A 347 30.00 15.09 -0.25
C ILE A 347 30.09 15.36 1.25
N GLU A 348 31.16 16.02 1.71
CA GLU A 348 31.33 16.40 3.12
C GLU A 348 30.16 17.28 3.60
N ARG A 349 29.79 18.29 2.81
CA ARG A 349 28.63 19.17 3.10
C ARG A 349 27.31 18.41 3.06
N LEU A 350 27.13 17.50 2.11
CA LEU A 350 25.93 16.67 2.00
C LEU A 350 25.71 15.87 3.29
N TYR A 351 26.73 15.13 3.74
CA TYR A 351 26.64 14.32 4.96
C TYR A 351 26.58 15.17 6.24
N GLU A 352 27.20 16.35 6.26
CA GLU A 352 27.04 17.31 7.37
C GLU A 352 25.57 17.73 7.54
N VAL A 353 24.90 18.09 6.42
CA VAL A 353 23.48 18.50 6.43
C VAL A 353 22.55 17.33 6.80
N LEU A 354 22.88 16.11 6.38
CA LEU A 354 22.13 14.90 6.76
C LEU A 354 22.31 14.53 8.24
N GLY A 355 23.47 14.85 8.83
CA GLY A 355 23.79 14.69 10.25
C GLY A 355 24.57 13.41 10.60
N ALA A 356 25.26 13.43 11.76
CA ALA A 356 26.25 12.45 12.25
C ALA A 356 25.79 10.99 12.46
N GLY A 357 24.56 10.65 12.08
CA GLY A 357 24.01 9.29 12.09
C GLY A 357 23.95 8.61 10.72
N ALA A 358 24.19 9.36 9.63
CA ALA A 358 24.25 8.79 8.29
C ALA A 358 25.56 8.03 8.12
N GLN A 359 25.58 6.74 8.48
CA GLN A 359 26.58 5.85 7.89
C GLN A 359 26.38 5.91 6.36
N PRO A 360 27.40 6.26 5.57
CA PRO A 360 27.29 6.27 4.12
C PRO A 360 26.88 4.87 3.66
N ARG A 361 25.62 4.73 3.23
CA ARG A 361 25.15 3.59 2.45
C ARG A 361 24.52 4.12 1.18
N PRO A 362 25.29 4.83 0.34
CA PRO A 362 24.71 5.49 -0.80
C PRO A 362 24.15 4.48 -1.80
N ASN A 363 22.99 4.87 -2.34
CA ASN A 363 22.15 4.19 -3.33
C ASN A 363 21.42 2.91 -2.89
N GLN A 364 20.11 3.08 -2.77
CA GLN A 364 19.17 1.98 -2.56
C GLN A 364 18.12 1.82 -3.65
N VAL A 365 17.71 2.90 -4.32
CA VAL A 365 16.76 2.86 -5.43
C VAL A 365 17.41 2.22 -6.66
N GLY A 366 18.53 2.75 -7.13
CA GLY A 366 19.32 2.11 -8.19
C GLY A 366 19.84 0.73 -7.79
N SER A 367 20.17 0.49 -6.51
CA SER A 367 20.54 -0.84 -6.01
C SER A 367 19.37 -1.82 -6.03
N LEU A 368 18.14 -1.36 -5.73
CA LEU A 368 16.92 -2.14 -5.88
C LEU A 368 16.71 -2.53 -7.34
N TYR A 369 16.81 -1.59 -8.28
CA TYR A 369 16.65 -1.91 -9.71
C TYR A 369 17.78 -2.77 -10.26
N ARG A 370 19.00 -2.67 -9.72
CA ARG A 370 20.05 -3.65 -10.00
C ARG A 370 19.67 -5.06 -9.54
N LYS A 371 19.02 -5.22 -8.37
CA LYS A 371 18.48 -6.52 -7.92
C LYS A 371 17.36 -7.00 -8.86
N VAL A 372 16.42 -6.11 -9.23
CA VAL A 372 15.36 -6.39 -10.22
C VAL A 372 15.98 -6.91 -11.51
N GLY A 373 17.00 -6.24 -12.06
CA GLY A 373 17.69 -6.65 -13.27
C GLY A 373 18.35 -8.03 -13.16
N ARG A 374 18.97 -8.36 -12.02
CA ARG A 374 19.56 -9.70 -11.78
C ARG A 374 18.50 -10.80 -11.77
N VAL A 375 17.38 -10.58 -11.08
CA VAL A 375 16.26 -11.55 -11.05
C VAL A 375 15.60 -11.66 -12.42
N LEU A 376 15.45 -10.55 -13.14
CA LEU A 376 14.89 -10.52 -14.49
C LEU A 376 15.76 -11.31 -15.48
N ALA A 377 17.08 -11.14 -15.44
CA ALA A 377 18.03 -11.91 -16.26
C ALA A 377 18.05 -13.41 -15.89
N LEU A 378 17.82 -13.75 -14.63
CA LEU A 378 17.64 -15.15 -14.22
C LEU A 378 16.36 -15.75 -14.81
N LEU A 379 15.24 -15.02 -14.75
CA LEU A 379 13.98 -15.45 -15.35
C LEU A 379 14.07 -15.59 -16.86
N GLU A 380 14.77 -14.68 -17.56
CA GLU A 380 15.02 -14.78 -19.00
C GLU A 380 15.71 -16.10 -19.37
N LYS A 381 16.68 -16.55 -18.57
CA LYS A 381 17.37 -17.83 -18.79
C LYS A 381 16.45 -19.04 -18.56
N ARG A 382 15.54 -18.95 -17.60
CA ARG A 382 14.66 -20.07 -17.19
C ARG A 382 13.41 -20.18 -18.07
N GLU A 383 12.84 -19.05 -18.45
CA GLU A 383 11.53 -18.92 -19.09
C GLU A 383 11.60 -17.85 -20.21
N PRO A 384 12.42 -18.04 -21.26
CA PRO A 384 12.75 -17.00 -22.24
C PRO A 384 11.54 -16.42 -22.99
N ASP A 385 10.48 -17.21 -23.16
CA ASP A 385 9.28 -16.82 -23.91
C ASP A 385 8.20 -16.16 -23.02
N ARG A 386 8.44 -16.01 -21.73
CA ARG A 386 7.41 -15.52 -20.79
C ARG A 386 7.16 -14.02 -20.88
N LEU A 387 8.21 -13.25 -21.13
CA LEU A 387 8.17 -11.79 -21.22
C LEU A 387 9.03 -11.31 -22.39
N ASP A 388 8.77 -10.10 -22.86
CA ASP A 388 9.73 -9.37 -23.69
C ASP A 388 10.86 -8.80 -22.81
N TYR A 389 11.78 -9.67 -22.39
CA TYR A 389 12.87 -9.33 -21.47
C TYR A 389 13.75 -8.18 -21.97
N PRO A 390 14.18 -8.11 -23.25
CA PRO A 390 15.00 -7.00 -23.75
C PRO A 390 14.30 -5.65 -23.62
N THR A 391 13.00 -5.57 -23.94
CA THR A 391 12.24 -4.34 -23.81
C THR A 391 12.13 -3.91 -22.34
N TRP A 392 11.84 -4.84 -21.42
CA TRP A 392 11.75 -4.52 -20.00
C TRP A 392 13.09 -4.10 -19.39
N GLN A 393 14.20 -4.76 -19.76
CA GLN A 393 15.54 -4.37 -19.32
C GLN A 393 15.88 -2.94 -19.79
N ALA A 394 15.64 -2.64 -21.08
CA ALA A 394 15.88 -1.30 -21.61
C ALA A 394 15.05 -0.21 -20.90
N ARG A 395 13.78 -0.50 -20.57
CA ARG A 395 12.93 0.44 -19.82
C ARG A 395 13.43 0.65 -18.39
N LEU A 396 13.84 -0.40 -17.69
CA LEU A 396 14.40 -0.30 -16.33
C LEU A 396 15.75 0.45 -16.32
N ASP A 397 16.56 0.30 -17.37
CA ASP A 397 17.80 1.05 -17.52
C ASP A 397 17.55 2.55 -17.72
N VAL A 398 16.53 2.92 -18.50
CA VAL A 398 16.10 4.32 -18.66
C VAL A 398 15.67 4.89 -17.31
N LEU A 399 14.79 4.21 -16.57
CA LEU A 399 14.35 4.62 -15.23
C LEU A 399 15.55 4.88 -14.31
N ARG A 400 16.51 3.95 -14.27
CA ARG A 400 17.70 4.09 -13.42
C ARG A 400 18.57 5.28 -13.85
N GLU A 401 18.77 5.49 -15.15
CA GLU A 401 19.57 6.60 -15.67
C GLU A 401 18.89 7.95 -15.40
N GLU A 402 17.57 8.05 -15.57
CA GLU A 402 16.79 9.27 -15.27
C GLU A 402 16.99 9.71 -13.81
N GLY A 403 16.87 8.78 -12.85
CA GLY A 403 17.17 9.05 -11.43
C GLY A 403 18.65 9.35 -11.14
N GLU A 404 19.54 8.39 -11.45
CA GLU A 404 20.97 8.45 -11.07
C GLU A 404 21.78 9.57 -11.76
N SER A 405 21.26 10.12 -12.85
CA SER A 405 21.96 11.10 -13.69
C SER A 405 21.22 12.43 -13.74
N GLU A 406 19.95 12.41 -14.16
CA GLU A 406 19.23 13.66 -14.47
C GLU A 406 18.64 14.30 -13.22
N HIS A 407 17.94 13.52 -12.40
CA HIS A 407 17.35 14.00 -11.14
C HIS A 407 18.44 14.38 -10.15
N PHE A 408 19.48 13.53 -10.03
CA PHE A 408 20.67 13.82 -9.24
C PHE A 408 21.31 15.16 -9.63
N ALA A 409 21.53 15.41 -10.93
CA ALA A 409 22.14 16.66 -11.39
C ALA A 409 21.30 17.89 -11.03
N LEU A 410 19.98 17.81 -11.18
CA LEU A 410 19.06 18.88 -10.79
C LEU A 410 19.16 19.16 -9.28
N PHE A 411 18.99 18.13 -8.45
CA PHE A 411 18.97 18.29 -7.00
C PHE A 411 20.32 18.72 -6.45
N ARG A 412 21.43 18.25 -7.02
CA ARG A 412 22.77 18.72 -6.69
C ARG A 412 22.92 20.21 -6.98
N ALA A 413 22.54 20.66 -8.18
CA ALA A 413 22.61 22.08 -8.54
C ALA A 413 21.75 22.96 -7.62
N LEU A 414 20.59 22.46 -7.19
CA LEU A 414 19.75 23.14 -6.20
C LEU A 414 20.42 23.18 -4.83
N PHE A 415 20.93 22.05 -4.33
CA PHE A 415 21.63 21.94 -3.04
C PHE A 415 22.87 22.83 -2.94
N GLU A 416 23.65 22.92 -4.02
CA GLU A 416 24.83 23.79 -4.13
C GLU A 416 24.45 25.26 -4.38
N GLY A 417 23.18 25.55 -4.71
CA GLY A 417 22.71 26.90 -4.99
C GLY A 417 23.14 27.44 -6.36
N THR A 418 23.61 26.58 -7.25
CA THR A 418 24.15 26.93 -8.58
C THR A 418 23.09 26.88 -9.68
N HIS A 419 21.91 26.33 -9.38
CA HIS A 419 20.84 26.21 -10.36
C HIS A 419 20.36 27.58 -10.89
N PRO A 420 20.25 27.80 -12.22
CA PRO A 420 19.88 29.10 -12.79
C PRO A 420 18.53 29.65 -12.34
N ALA A 421 17.59 28.78 -11.97
CA ALA A 421 16.27 29.19 -11.46
C ALA A 421 16.33 29.88 -10.08
N LEU A 422 17.46 29.81 -9.37
CA LEU A 422 17.68 30.49 -8.09
C LEU A 422 18.16 31.95 -8.25
N LEU A 423 18.27 32.44 -9.49
CA LEU A 423 18.51 33.85 -9.83
C LEU A 423 19.81 34.44 -9.24
N GLY A 424 20.79 33.58 -8.91
CA GLY A 424 22.06 34.00 -8.29
C GLY A 424 21.93 34.45 -6.83
N ALA A 425 20.83 34.11 -6.15
CA ALA A 425 20.58 34.49 -4.76
C ALA A 425 21.64 33.89 -3.80
N HIS A 426 22.13 34.73 -2.89
CA HIS A 426 23.04 34.29 -1.83
C HIS A 426 22.24 33.75 -0.64
N ARG A 427 22.73 32.66 -0.01
CA ARG A 427 22.06 32.02 1.14
C ARG A 427 20.58 31.69 0.86
N VAL A 428 20.27 31.27 -0.36
CA VAL A 428 18.91 31.00 -0.85
C VAL A 428 18.12 29.96 -0.02
N TRP A 429 18.82 29.08 0.72
CA TRP A 429 18.20 28.08 1.59
C TRP A 429 18.18 28.47 3.08
N ASP A 430 18.58 29.69 3.42
CA ASP A 430 18.30 30.28 4.73
C ASP A 430 16.83 30.74 4.76
N PRO A 431 15.98 30.19 5.65
CA PRO A 431 14.57 30.59 5.75
C PRO A 431 14.36 32.08 6.06
N GLU A 432 15.35 32.74 6.66
CA GLU A 432 15.30 34.18 6.96
C GLU A 432 15.77 35.04 5.77
N SER A 433 16.23 34.43 4.67
CA SER A 433 16.64 35.14 3.48
C SER A 433 15.43 35.71 2.73
N PRO A 434 15.44 36.99 2.31
CA PRO A 434 14.38 37.54 1.45
C PRO A 434 14.35 36.91 0.05
N ASP A 435 15.38 36.13 -0.30
CA ASP A 435 15.47 35.40 -1.55
C ASP A 435 15.09 33.91 -1.38
N HIS A 436 14.66 33.48 -0.19
CA HIS A 436 14.23 32.10 0.04
C HIS A 436 13.05 31.74 -0.87
N PRO A 437 13.14 30.68 -1.69
CA PRO A 437 12.18 30.45 -2.77
C PRO A 437 10.93 29.70 -2.34
N VAL A 438 10.73 29.47 -1.04
CA VAL A 438 9.75 28.52 -0.52
C VAL A 438 8.83 29.20 0.48
N ILE A 439 7.53 28.98 0.32
CA ILE A 439 6.50 29.41 1.26
C ILE A 439 6.42 28.39 2.38
N ARG A 440 6.32 28.87 3.63
CA ARG A 440 6.08 27.99 4.78
C ARG A 440 4.65 27.44 4.71
N LEU A 441 4.51 26.11 4.71
CA LEU A 441 3.23 25.43 4.62
C LEU A 441 2.88 24.70 5.90
N HIS A 442 1.60 24.75 6.29
CA HIS A 442 0.99 23.86 7.27
C HIS A 442 0.44 22.61 6.57
N HIS A 443 0.87 21.43 7.03
CA HIS A 443 0.35 20.16 6.54
C HIS A 443 -0.75 19.66 7.49
N ALA A 444 -1.92 19.38 6.93
CA ALA A 444 -3.05 18.77 7.63
C ALA A 444 -3.84 17.91 6.64
N THR A 445 -4.57 16.93 7.16
CA THR A 445 -5.42 16.06 6.34
C THR A 445 -6.53 16.87 5.65
N GLY A 446 -7.08 16.34 4.57
CA GLY A 446 -8.19 17.00 3.87
C GLY A 446 -9.54 16.90 4.59
N LEU A 447 -9.59 16.25 5.75
CA LEU A 447 -10.81 16.06 6.53
C LEU A 447 -10.77 16.95 7.79
N PRO A 448 -11.78 17.79 8.04
CA PRO A 448 -11.83 18.59 9.26
C PRO A 448 -11.89 17.68 10.50
N PRO A 449 -11.25 18.06 11.62
CA PRO A 449 -11.40 17.34 12.90
C PRO A 449 -12.87 17.25 13.30
N SER A 450 -13.30 16.07 13.76
CA SER A 450 -14.67 15.87 14.23
C SER A 450 -14.98 16.78 15.43
N GLY A 451 -16.10 17.51 15.37
CA GLY A 451 -16.61 18.32 16.48
C GLY A 451 -16.10 19.78 16.54
N GLU A 452 -15.21 20.20 15.64
CA GLU A 452 -14.78 21.60 15.57
C GLU A 452 -15.62 22.42 14.57
N PRO A 453 -16.02 23.67 14.92
CA PRO A 453 -16.70 24.54 13.98
C PRO A 453 -15.76 24.95 12.84
N VAL A 454 -16.14 24.66 11.60
CA VAL A 454 -15.44 25.13 10.40
C VAL A 454 -15.66 26.64 10.28
N ARG A 455 -14.65 27.44 10.63
CA ARG A 455 -14.73 28.91 10.64
C ARG A 455 -14.52 29.53 9.24
N ASP A 456 -13.72 28.87 8.40
CA ASP A 456 -13.51 29.18 6.99
C ASP A 456 -13.56 27.87 6.20
N GLU A 457 -14.54 27.76 5.30
CA GLU A 457 -14.75 26.56 4.49
C GLU A 457 -13.77 26.45 3.32
N THR A 458 -13.05 27.52 2.97
CA THR A 458 -12.18 27.59 1.79
C THR A 458 -11.06 26.56 1.86
N VAL A 459 -10.25 26.58 2.91
CA VAL A 459 -9.11 25.67 3.05
C VAL A 459 -9.56 24.20 3.11
N PRO A 460 -10.54 23.79 3.95
CA PRO A 460 -11.06 22.42 3.96
C PRO A 460 -11.63 22.00 2.60
N ALA A 461 -12.34 22.87 1.89
CA ALA A 461 -12.88 22.58 0.56
C ALA A 461 -11.77 22.30 -0.47
N LEU A 462 -10.76 23.17 -0.52
CA LEU A 462 -9.63 23.02 -1.44
C LEU A 462 -8.80 21.76 -1.13
N ARG A 463 -8.54 21.48 0.15
CA ARG A 463 -7.83 20.26 0.58
C ARG A 463 -8.59 18.98 0.20
N HIS A 464 -9.89 18.94 0.49
CA HIS A 464 -10.73 17.80 0.16
C HIS A 464 -10.76 17.55 -1.36
N LEU A 465 -10.97 18.61 -2.16
CA LEU A 465 -11.01 18.48 -3.61
C LEU A 465 -9.64 18.08 -4.19
N ALA A 466 -8.54 18.58 -3.63
CA ALA A 466 -7.19 18.19 -4.04
C ALA A 466 -6.93 16.69 -3.79
N ASN A 467 -7.38 16.16 -2.65
CA ASN A 467 -7.31 14.72 -2.38
C ASN A 467 -8.15 13.91 -3.36
N LEU A 468 -9.39 14.34 -3.66
CA LEU A 468 -10.24 13.64 -4.63
C LEU A 468 -9.58 13.58 -6.01
N HIS A 469 -8.95 14.67 -6.45
CA HIS A 469 -8.16 14.67 -7.68
C HIS A 469 -6.96 13.73 -7.61
N TYR A 470 -6.21 13.73 -6.52
CA TYR A 470 -5.08 12.82 -6.33
C TYR A 470 -5.54 11.34 -6.34
N TRP A 471 -6.63 10.99 -5.67
CA TRP A 471 -7.18 9.63 -5.67
C TRP A 471 -7.72 9.22 -7.04
N ALA A 472 -8.35 10.16 -7.76
CA ALA A 472 -8.75 9.95 -9.15
C ALA A 472 -7.53 9.66 -10.04
N VAL A 473 -6.41 10.38 -9.87
CA VAL A 473 -5.15 10.10 -10.58
C VAL A 473 -4.69 8.67 -10.29
N CYS A 474 -4.65 8.24 -9.02
CA CYS A 474 -4.26 6.88 -8.67
C CYS A 474 -5.17 5.83 -9.33
N MET A 475 -6.48 6.03 -9.33
CA MET A 475 -7.41 5.08 -9.97
C MET A 475 -7.25 5.04 -11.48
N LEU A 476 -7.07 6.19 -12.12
CA LEU A 476 -6.82 6.28 -13.56
C LEU A 476 -5.50 5.61 -13.94
N LEU A 477 -4.44 5.77 -13.14
CA LEU A 477 -3.16 5.10 -13.36
C LEU A 477 -3.29 3.58 -13.21
N ASP A 478 -3.95 3.06 -12.16
CA ASP A 478 -4.22 1.62 -12.02
C ASP A 478 -4.92 1.05 -13.27
N GLN A 479 -5.97 1.73 -13.75
CA GLN A 479 -6.66 1.33 -14.99
C GLN A 479 -5.76 1.44 -16.22
N SER A 480 -4.95 2.50 -16.28
CA SER A 480 -4.00 2.72 -17.36
C SER A 480 -3.01 1.57 -17.48
N TYR A 481 -2.39 1.16 -16.37
CA TYR A 481 -1.40 0.07 -16.35
C TYR A 481 -2.00 -1.26 -16.80
N ARG A 482 -3.25 -1.53 -16.41
CA ARG A 482 -3.98 -2.74 -16.83
C ARG A 482 -4.38 -2.74 -18.31
N ARG A 483 -4.50 -1.55 -18.93
CA ARG A 483 -5.05 -1.35 -20.29
C ARG A 483 -4.05 -0.75 -21.27
N GLY A 484 -2.76 -0.99 -21.09
CA GLY A 484 -1.73 -0.55 -22.04
C GLY A 484 -1.63 0.97 -22.19
N GLY A 485 -1.87 1.69 -21.09
CA GLY A 485 -1.65 3.12 -21.01
C GLY A 485 -2.83 4.03 -21.38
N GLN A 486 -4.02 3.46 -21.60
CA GLN A 486 -5.20 4.17 -22.11
C GLN A 486 -5.60 5.43 -21.32
N PHE A 487 -5.37 5.45 -20.00
CA PHE A 487 -5.81 6.54 -19.11
C PHE A 487 -4.68 7.46 -18.63
N HIS A 488 -3.46 7.31 -19.13
CA HIS A 488 -2.32 8.18 -18.76
C HIS A 488 -2.61 9.66 -19.04
N SER A 489 -3.25 9.96 -20.17
CA SER A 489 -3.59 11.33 -20.51
C SER A 489 -4.56 11.94 -19.49
N ALA A 490 -5.57 11.18 -19.08
CA ALA A 490 -6.54 11.62 -18.07
C ALA A 490 -5.89 11.85 -16.71
N ALA A 491 -5.09 10.90 -16.23
CA ALA A 491 -4.32 11.03 -15.00
C ALA A 491 -3.43 12.29 -15.03
N ARG A 492 -2.70 12.50 -16.13
CA ARG A 492 -1.86 13.69 -16.31
C ARG A 492 -2.67 14.99 -16.29
N ARG A 493 -3.82 15.05 -16.97
CA ARG A 493 -4.70 16.25 -16.97
C ARG A 493 -5.15 16.62 -15.56
N HIS A 494 -5.55 15.64 -14.75
CA HIS A 494 -5.93 15.87 -13.35
C HIS A 494 -4.77 16.44 -12.52
N MET A 495 -3.56 15.94 -12.73
CA MET A 495 -2.37 16.40 -12.01
C MET A 495 -1.93 17.80 -12.46
N THR A 496 -1.80 18.05 -13.77
CA THR A 496 -1.27 19.32 -14.30
C THR A 496 -2.31 20.44 -14.37
N GLY A 497 -3.60 20.12 -14.26
CA GLY A 497 -4.71 21.08 -14.27
C GLY A 497 -5.23 21.34 -12.86
N PRO A 498 -6.30 20.65 -12.40
CA PRO A 498 -6.92 20.91 -11.11
C PRO A 498 -5.97 20.80 -9.92
N LEU A 499 -5.16 19.74 -9.82
CA LEU A 499 -4.28 19.54 -8.66
C LEU A 499 -3.22 20.64 -8.56
N ARG A 500 -2.65 21.07 -9.70
CA ARG A 500 -1.74 22.21 -9.76
C ARG A 500 -2.39 23.52 -9.31
N SER A 501 -3.59 23.82 -9.80
CA SER A 501 -4.33 25.04 -9.43
C SER A 501 -4.66 25.05 -7.94
N LEU A 502 -5.21 23.93 -7.42
CA LEU A 502 -5.53 23.78 -6.00
C LEU A 502 -4.29 23.84 -5.11
N GLY A 503 -3.19 23.19 -5.49
CA GLY A 503 -1.95 23.20 -4.73
C GLY A 503 -1.32 24.60 -4.65
N THR A 504 -1.34 25.35 -5.76
CA THR A 504 -0.89 26.74 -5.79
C THR A 504 -1.77 27.64 -4.90
N ALA A 505 -3.09 27.46 -4.96
CA ALA A 505 -4.01 28.22 -4.13
C ALA A 505 -3.87 27.92 -2.63
N LEU A 506 -3.72 26.65 -2.27
CA LEU A 506 -3.42 26.24 -0.89
C LEU A 506 -2.10 26.84 -0.41
N ALA A 507 -1.05 26.80 -1.24
CA ALA A 507 0.25 27.36 -0.88
C ALA A 507 0.18 28.88 -0.59
N HIS A 508 -0.58 29.64 -1.37
CA HIS A 508 -0.82 31.07 -1.09
C HIS A 508 -1.58 31.33 0.22
N LEU A 509 -2.35 30.35 0.70
CA LEU A 509 -3.02 30.38 2.00
C LEU A 509 -2.13 29.86 3.13
N GLY A 510 -0.88 29.49 2.86
CA GLY A 510 0.05 28.89 3.81
C GLY A 510 -0.25 27.43 4.13
N GLU A 511 -0.96 26.73 3.24
CA GLU A 511 -1.45 25.37 3.45
C GLU A 511 -0.87 24.40 2.41
N GLY A 512 -0.49 23.20 2.85
CA GLY A 512 -0.02 22.13 1.98
C GLY A 512 -1.15 21.30 1.38
N VAL A 513 -0.93 20.76 0.18
CA VAL A 513 -1.78 19.71 -0.38
C VAL A 513 -1.67 18.47 0.52
N PRO A 514 -2.78 17.86 0.97
CA PRO A 514 -2.70 16.77 1.95
C PRO A 514 -2.02 15.52 1.37
N PHE A 515 -2.34 15.20 0.12
CA PHE A 515 -1.95 13.96 -0.56
C PHE A 515 -2.31 12.72 0.26
N ASP A 516 -3.46 12.72 0.95
CA ASP A 516 -3.81 11.65 1.89
C ASP A 516 -3.72 10.28 1.21
N ALA A 517 -3.06 9.31 1.86
CA ALA A 517 -2.75 8.03 1.25
C ALA A 517 -4.02 7.32 0.78
N PHE A 518 -3.97 6.75 -0.42
CA PHE A 518 -5.06 6.00 -1.02
C PHE A 518 -4.60 4.58 -1.28
N VAL A 519 -5.33 3.61 -0.74
CA VAL A 519 -5.04 2.19 -0.92
C VAL A 519 -6.28 1.54 -1.50
N ALA A 520 -6.28 1.34 -2.81
CA ALA A 520 -7.34 0.62 -3.52
C ALA A 520 -7.27 -0.92 -3.32
N GLY A 521 -6.22 -1.42 -2.68
CA GLY A 521 -5.94 -2.85 -2.57
C GLY A 521 -5.37 -3.45 -3.85
N TYR A 522 -5.34 -4.79 -3.94
CA TYR A 522 -4.80 -5.52 -5.11
C TYR A 522 -5.78 -5.58 -6.28
N ALA A 523 -7.07 -5.62 -5.97
CA ALA A 523 -8.14 -5.64 -6.96
C ALA A 523 -9.30 -4.82 -6.36
N PRO A 524 -9.42 -3.52 -6.72
CA PRO A 524 -10.46 -2.67 -6.15
C PRO A 524 -11.88 -3.23 -6.38
N GLY A 525 -12.10 -3.87 -7.53
CA GLY A 525 -13.30 -4.63 -7.90
C GLY A 525 -12.99 -6.10 -8.23
N ARG A 526 -14.03 -6.94 -8.30
CA ARG A 526 -13.93 -8.38 -8.54
C ARG A 526 -13.43 -8.73 -9.94
N ASP A 527 -13.70 -7.85 -10.90
CA ASP A 527 -13.30 -7.97 -12.29
C ASP A 527 -12.95 -6.61 -12.90
N GLU A 528 -12.57 -6.62 -14.18
CA GLU A 528 -12.21 -5.43 -14.94
C GLU A 528 -13.34 -4.39 -15.02
N ARG A 529 -14.59 -4.83 -15.09
CA ARG A 529 -15.77 -3.97 -15.16
C ARG A 529 -16.00 -3.26 -13.83
N GLU A 530 -15.92 -3.97 -12.71
CA GLU A 530 -16.07 -3.38 -11.39
C GLU A 530 -14.94 -2.39 -11.07
N ASN A 531 -13.71 -2.67 -11.51
CA ASN A 531 -12.60 -1.73 -11.39
C ASN A 531 -12.87 -0.41 -12.15
N LEU A 532 -13.44 -0.49 -13.36
CA LEU A 532 -13.87 0.71 -14.11
C LEU A 532 -15.00 1.47 -13.38
N LEU A 533 -15.99 0.76 -12.84
CA LEU A 533 -17.09 1.39 -12.10
C LEU A 533 -16.60 2.14 -10.85
N LEU A 534 -15.63 1.59 -10.14
CA LEU A 534 -15.00 2.27 -9.00
C LEU A 534 -14.22 3.51 -9.42
N SER A 535 -13.46 3.42 -10.53
CA SER A 535 -12.75 4.56 -11.09
C SER A 535 -13.72 5.67 -11.51
N ARG A 536 -14.83 5.31 -12.19
CA ARG A 536 -15.91 6.23 -12.54
C ARG A 536 -16.55 6.84 -11.30
N SER A 537 -16.79 6.04 -10.25
CA SER A 537 -17.35 6.54 -8.99
C SER A 537 -16.44 7.58 -8.34
N MET A 538 -15.13 7.33 -8.27
CA MET A 538 -14.15 8.29 -7.72
C MET A 538 -14.14 9.62 -8.50
N VAL A 539 -14.09 9.57 -9.83
CA VAL A 539 -14.14 10.78 -10.66
C VAL A 539 -15.51 11.47 -10.55
N SER A 540 -16.59 10.71 -10.37
CA SER A 540 -17.94 11.27 -10.16
C SER A 540 -18.02 12.04 -8.83
N GLN A 541 -17.48 11.47 -7.75
CA GLN A 541 -17.37 12.16 -6.45
C GLN A 541 -16.52 13.43 -6.56
N THR A 542 -15.46 13.40 -7.36
CA THR A 542 -14.63 14.57 -7.65
C THR A 542 -15.43 15.67 -8.34
N ALA A 543 -16.23 15.33 -9.36
CA ALA A 543 -17.08 16.28 -10.07
C ALA A 543 -18.17 16.89 -9.16
N ILE A 544 -18.82 16.07 -8.32
CA ILE A 544 -19.81 16.52 -7.33
C ILE A 544 -19.17 17.49 -6.32
N ALA A 545 -17.98 17.16 -5.80
CA ALA A 545 -17.26 18.03 -4.88
C ALA A 545 -16.83 19.34 -5.54
N GLN A 546 -16.41 19.30 -6.81
CA GLN A 546 -16.10 20.51 -7.59
C GLN A 546 -17.31 21.46 -7.65
N GLU A 547 -18.51 20.96 -7.95
CA GLU A 547 -19.73 21.78 -7.96
C GLU A 547 -20.05 22.33 -6.57
N ARG A 548 -19.97 21.49 -5.54
CA ARG A 548 -20.19 21.88 -4.15
C ARG A 548 -19.28 23.03 -3.72
N TYR A 549 -18.03 23.02 -4.18
CA TYR A 549 -17.01 24.00 -3.80
C TYR A 549 -16.80 25.12 -4.81
N ALA A 550 -17.67 25.25 -5.83
CA ALA A 550 -17.48 26.16 -6.96
C ALA A 550 -17.12 27.61 -6.56
N ARG A 551 -17.69 28.12 -5.45
CA ARG A 551 -17.42 29.47 -4.94
C ARG A 551 -16.00 29.69 -4.39
N HIS A 552 -15.31 28.62 -4.04
CA HIS A 552 -13.95 28.63 -3.47
C HIS A 552 -12.88 28.33 -4.51
N LEU A 553 -13.25 27.91 -5.72
CA LEU A 553 -12.30 27.45 -6.73
C LEU A 553 -11.43 28.62 -7.23
N PRO A 554 -10.11 28.39 -7.39
CA PRO A 554 -9.21 29.38 -7.98
C PRO A 554 -9.61 29.73 -9.42
N PRO A 555 -9.29 30.95 -9.92
CA PRO A 555 -9.64 31.36 -11.28
C PRO A 555 -9.02 30.49 -12.40
N ASP A 556 -7.89 29.84 -12.13
CA ASP A 556 -7.16 28.98 -13.07
C ASP A 556 -7.53 27.49 -12.95
N TYR A 557 -8.56 27.17 -12.16
CA TYR A 557 -9.02 25.80 -11.96
C TYR A 557 -9.63 25.22 -13.24
N ALA A 558 -9.22 24.00 -13.61
CA ALA A 558 -9.64 23.35 -14.85
C ALA A 558 -11.02 22.66 -14.70
N HIS A 559 -12.10 23.45 -14.85
CA HIS A 559 -13.48 23.02 -14.60
C HIS A 559 -13.97 21.82 -15.44
N THR A 560 -13.43 21.58 -16.63
CA THR A 560 -13.88 20.50 -17.51
C THR A 560 -13.21 19.16 -17.23
N CYS A 561 -12.10 19.14 -16.49
CA CYS A 561 -11.22 17.98 -16.36
C CYS A 561 -11.95 16.73 -15.85
N ALA A 562 -12.74 16.85 -14.77
CA ALA A 562 -13.46 15.70 -14.22
C ALA A 562 -14.56 15.19 -15.17
N TRP A 563 -15.26 16.08 -15.86
CA TRP A 563 -16.33 15.74 -16.81
C TRP A 563 -15.79 15.08 -18.08
N GLU A 564 -14.68 15.58 -18.63
CA GLU A 564 -13.98 14.95 -19.75
C GLU A 564 -13.51 13.53 -19.39
N THR A 565 -12.95 13.35 -18.20
CA THR A 565 -12.54 12.02 -17.72
C THR A 565 -13.76 11.08 -17.54
N LEU A 566 -14.90 11.57 -17.04
CA LEU A 566 -16.13 10.78 -16.94
C LEU A 566 -16.65 10.36 -18.32
N TRP A 567 -16.58 11.26 -19.29
CA TRP A 567 -16.90 10.94 -20.69
C TRP A 567 -15.98 9.83 -21.22
N GLU A 568 -14.66 9.96 -21.05
CA GLU A 568 -13.69 8.94 -21.49
C GLU A 568 -13.95 7.56 -20.84
N LEU A 569 -14.25 7.53 -19.54
CA LEU A 569 -14.59 6.29 -18.84
C LEU A 569 -15.90 5.65 -19.34
N SER A 570 -16.87 6.47 -19.76
CA SER A 570 -18.16 5.98 -20.29
C SER A 570 -18.04 5.31 -21.67
N LEU A 571 -16.95 5.53 -22.40
CA LEU A 571 -16.73 4.90 -23.71
C LEU A 571 -16.35 3.40 -23.63
N LEU A 572 -16.14 2.87 -22.42
CA LEU A 572 -15.79 1.47 -22.17
C LEU A 572 -16.92 0.64 -21.56
N GLU A 573 -18.11 1.24 -21.41
CA GLU A 573 -19.36 0.58 -21.04
C GLU A 573 -20.08 0.04 -22.27
#